data_AF-A0A3C2CJJ4-F1
#
_entry.id   AF-A0A3C2CJJ4-F1
#
_cell.length_a   1.000
_cell.length_b   1.000
_cell.length_c   1.000
_cell.angle_alpha   90.00
_cell.angle_beta   90.00
_cell.angle_gamma   90.00
#
_symmetry.space_group_name_H-M   'P 1'
#
loop_
_entity.id
_entity.type
_entity.pdbx_description
1 polymer ?
#
loop_
_entity_poly.entity_id
_entity_poly.type
_entity_poly.pdbx_seq_one_letter_code
_entity_poly.pdbx_strand_id
1 'polypeptide(L)'
;GVQGAAGIGEPHRRPILDLRRSETKSLCLSAKLDPVNDPMNLDPRFTRNRIRNEVIPLLTEVVGRDSVSMLARHANLAGEASGILGDLVKNLDITDVRSVDDTPDPVVKFAIQEWLTDKIGLPADSSSINRVLQIVRGEIKGTEIHGGFRVDRSQGKVRFSVNTKISQEAD
;
A
#
# COMPACT_ATOMS: atom_id res chain seq x y z
N GLY A 1 2.02 5.87 -0.71
CA GLY A 1 1.32 6.88 0.12
C GLY A 1 1.38 6.48 1.59
N VAL A 2 0.61 7.16 2.46
CA VAL A 2 0.59 6.91 3.92
C VAL A 2 0.27 5.45 4.24
N GLN A 3 -0.68 4.84 3.52
CA GLN A 3 -1.01 3.40 3.64
C GLN A 3 0.20 2.48 3.39
N GLY A 4 1.06 2.80 2.43
CA GLY A 4 2.27 2.01 2.16
C GLY A 4 3.36 2.21 3.23
N ALA A 5 3.44 3.42 3.79
CA ALA A 5 4.35 3.74 4.89
C ALA A 5 3.92 3.09 6.22
N ALA A 6 2.62 2.83 6.39
CA ALA A 6 2.08 2.05 7.51
C ALA A 6 2.59 0.60 7.55
N GLY A 7 3.21 0.13 6.47
CA GLY A 7 3.71 -1.23 6.37
C GLY A 7 2.60 -2.26 6.21
N ILE A 8 2.93 -3.52 6.47
CA ILE A 8 2.09 -4.66 6.09
C ILE A 8 0.90 -4.91 7.04
N GLY A 9 0.70 -4.07 8.06
CA GLY A 9 -0.45 -4.11 8.99
C GLY A 9 -0.70 -5.46 9.68
N GLU A 10 -1.84 -5.57 10.37
CA GLU A 10 -2.38 -6.82 10.97
C GLU A 10 -1.51 -7.48 12.07
N PRO A 11 -1.26 -6.79 13.21
CA PRO A 11 -0.44 -7.34 14.30
C PRO A 11 -0.95 -8.69 14.83
N HIS A 12 -2.28 -8.93 14.83
CA HIS A 12 -2.86 -10.21 15.24
C HIS A 12 -2.46 -11.41 14.37
N ARG A 13 -2.11 -11.17 13.09
CA ARG A 13 -1.58 -12.21 12.18
C ARG A 13 -0.05 -12.25 12.17
N ARG A 14 0.60 -11.33 12.89
CA ARG A 14 2.05 -11.12 12.89
C ARG A 14 2.56 -10.97 14.33
N PRO A 15 2.49 -12.04 15.15
CA PRO A 15 2.77 -11.99 16.58
C PRO A 15 4.22 -11.61 16.93
N ILE A 16 5.15 -11.69 15.96
CA ILE A 16 6.57 -11.32 16.13
C ILE A 16 6.92 -9.98 15.47
N LEU A 17 5.93 -9.18 15.05
CA LEU A 17 6.16 -7.94 14.30
C LEU A 17 6.98 -6.92 15.10
N ASP A 18 6.74 -6.84 16.41
CA ASP A 18 7.42 -5.92 17.31
C ASP A 18 8.77 -6.47 17.82
N LEU A 19 9.13 -7.70 17.46
CA LEU A 19 10.40 -8.30 17.85
C LEU A 19 11.50 -7.98 16.83
N ARG A 20 12.68 -7.66 17.35
CA ARG A 20 13.90 -7.61 16.55
C ARG A 20 14.37 -9.00 16.20
N ARG A 21 15.02 -9.07 15.04
CA ARG A 21 15.74 -10.27 14.59
C ARG A 21 16.77 -10.76 15.63
N SER A 22 17.43 -9.85 16.33
CA SER A 22 18.38 -10.19 17.40
C SER A 22 17.69 -10.88 18.58
N GLU A 23 16.50 -10.42 18.97
CA GLU A 23 15.72 -10.99 20.06
C GLU A 23 15.22 -12.39 19.69
N THR A 24 14.72 -12.58 18.46
CA THR A 24 14.33 -13.91 17.97
C THR A 24 15.52 -14.87 17.96
N LYS A 25 16.71 -14.42 17.54
CA LYS A 25 17.93 -15.25 17.57
C LYS A 25 18.33 -15.63 18.99
N SER A 26 18.34 -14.67 19.92
CA SER A 26 18.65 -14.94 21.33
C SER A 26 17.64 -15.92 21.95
N LEU A 27 16.36 -15.80 21.60
CA LEU A 27 15.33 -16.75 22.04
C LEU A 27 15.63 -18.16 21.51
N CYS A 28 15.90 -18.33 20.21
CA CYS A 28 16.26 -19.63 19.65
C CYS A 28 17.47 -20.25 20.35
N LEU A 29 18.52 -19.45 20.60
CA LEU A 29 19.71 -19.91 21.32
C LEU A 29 19.38 -20.36 22.75
N SER A 30 18.60 -19.56 23.50
CA SER A 30 18.19 -19.90 24.87
C SER A 30 17.32 -21.16 24.94
N ALA A 31 16.48 -21.37 23.92
CA ALA A 31 15.59 -22.51 23.79
C ALA A 31 16.27 -23.73 23.12
N LYS A 32 17.56 -23.63 22.77
CA LYS A 32 18.33 -24.66 22.05
C LYS A 32 17.65 -25.11 20.74
N LEU A 33 17.04 -24.17 20.04
CA LEU A 33 16.47 -24.38 18.72
C LEU A 33 17.54 -24.13 17.65
N ASP A 34 17.63 -25.03 16.66
CA ASP A 34 18.48 -24.86 15.48
C ASP A 34 17.64 -24.42 14.28
N PRO A 35 17.60 -23.12 13.94
CA PRO A 35 16.79 -22.60 12.84
C PRO A 35 17.43 -22.89 11.48
N VAL A 36 16.60 -23.29 10.51
CA VAL A 36 17.04 -23.46 9.11
C VAL A 36 17.44 -22.10 8.51
N ASN A 37 18.65 -22.05 7.94
CA ASN A 37 19.14 -20.89 7.21
C ASN A 37 18.87 -21.04 5.71
N ASP A 38 17.75 -20.47 5.23
CA ASP A 38 17.42 -20.45 3.81
C ASP A 38 18.37 -19.52 3.03
N PRO A 39 19.12 -20.03 2.02
CA PRO A 39 20.01 -19.23 1.16
C PRO A 39 19.35 -18.04 0.48
N MET A 40 18.04 -18.11 0.18
CA MET A 40 17.29 -17.01 -0.44
C MET A 40 17.21 -15.77 0.44
N ASN A 41 17.53 -15.86 1.74
CA ASN A 41 17.58 -14.70 2.63
C ASN A 41 18.80 -13.79 2.40
N LEU A 42 19.82 -14.28 1.70
CA LEU A 42 21.05 -13.55 1.40
C LEU A 42 21.18 -13.18 -0.09
N ASP A 43 20.26 -13.65 -0.93
CA ASP A 43 20.31 -13.43 -2.37
C ASP A 43 20.02 -11.94 -2.73
N PRO A 44 20.98 -11.22 -3.35
CA PRO A 44 20.83 -9.80 -3.67
C PRO A 44 19.84 -9.54 -4.82
N ARG A 45 19.39 -10.57 -5.55
CA ARG A 45 18.34 -10.41 -6.58
C ARG A 45 17.02 -9.92 -5.99
N PHE A 46 16.77 -10.18 -4.71
CA PHE A 46 15.58 -9.68 -4.02
C PHE A 46 15.85 -8.33 -3.37
N THR A 47 15.15 -7.28 -3.83
CA THR A 47 15.25 -5.93 -3.27
C THR A 47 15.11 -5.88 -1.75
N ARG A 48 14.23 -6.72 -1.17
CA ARG A 48 14.04 -6.82 0.29
C ARG A 48 15.33 -7.20 1.05
N ASN A 49 16.18 -8.04 0.46
CA ASN A 49 17.42 -8.49 1.08
C ASN A 49 18.47 -7.39 0.99
N ARG A 50 18.56 -6.71 -0.16
CA ARG A 50 19.43 -5.54 -0.32
C ARG A 50 19.07 -4.41 0.63
N ILE A 51 17.77 -4.08 0.76
CA ILE A 51 17.30 -3.10 1.74
C ILE A 51 17.74 -3.49 3.15
N ARG A 52 17.54 -4.75 3.54
CA ARG A 52 17.89 -5.25 4.88
C ARG A 52 19.40 -5.25 5.16
N ASN A 53 20.21 -5.67 4.20
CA ASN A 53 21.63 -5.96 4.40
C ASN A 53 22.55 -4.80 3.99
N GLU A 54 22.12 -3.91 3.09
CA GLU A 54 22.91 -2.78 2.60
C GLU A 54 22.35 -1.44 3.10
N VAL A 55 21.05 -1.18 2.85
CA VAL A 55 20.47 0.15 3.04
C VAL A 55 20.20 0.50 4.50
N ILE A 56 19.55 -0.39 5.26
CA ILE A 56 19.23 -0.15 6.68
C ILE A 56 20.51 0.00 7.53
N PRO A 57 21.56 -0.83 7.36
CA PRO A 57 22.82 -0.64 8.06
C PRO A 57 23.48 0.70 7.72
N LEU A 58 23.58 1.06 6.44
CA LEU A 58 24.14 2.35 6.01
C LEU A 58 23.35 3.53 6.58
N LEU A 59 22.01 3.44 6.58
CA LEU A 59 21.15 4.48 7.17
C LEU A 59 21.42 4.64 8.67
N THR A 60 21.61 3.54 9.39
CA THR A 60 21.94 3.54 10.83
C THR A 60 23.30 4.16 11.10
N GLU A 61 24.29 3.85 10.26
CA GLU A 61 25.65 4.43 10.32
C GLU A 61 25.61 5.95 10.09
N VAL A 62 24.99 6.41 9.00
CA VAL A 62 24.92 7.83 8.64
C VAL A 62 24.14 8.65 9.67
N VAL A 63 23.03 8.11 10.18
CA VAL A 63 22.18 8.81 11.17
C VAL A 63 22.81 8.77 12.58
N GLY A 64 23.75 7.85 12.84
CA GLY A 64 24.43 7.70 14.14
C GLY A 64 23.56 7.14 15.26
N ARG A 65 22.40 6.55 14.92
CA ARG A 65 21.46 5.90 15.86
C ARG A 65 20.58 4.89 15.14
N ASP A 66 19.89 4.05 15.91
CA ASP A 66 19.02 2.99 15.39
C ASP A 66 17.87 3.52 14.52
N SER A 67 18.04 3.35 13.20
CA SER A 67 17.05 3.76 12.20
C SER A 67 15.79 2.88 12.22
N VAL A 68 15.91 1.61 12.63
CA VAL A 68 14.80 0.66 12.60
C VAL A 68 13.71 1.04 13.59
N SER A 69 14.07 1.43 14.83
CA SER A 69 13.08 1.90 15.81
C SER A 69 12.34 3.16 15.34
N MET A 70 13.06 4.07 14.67
CA MET A 70 12.45 5.28 14.12
C MET A 70 11.47 4.97 12.99
N LEU A 71 11.88 4.11 12.04
CA LEU A 71 11.03 3.69 10.93
C LEU A 71 9.80 2.93 11.42
N ALA A 72 9.94 2.03 12.40
CA ALA A 72 8.83 1.31 13.00
C ALA A 72 7.82 2.27 13.67
N ARG A 73 8.32 3.26 14.42
CA ARG A 73 7.47 4.30 15.02
C ARG A 73 6.73 5.12 13.96
N HIS A 74 7.42 5.50 12.88
CA HIS A 74 6.80 6.21 11.77
C HIS A 74 5.72 5.37 11.08
N ALA A 75 5.97 4.07 10.88
CA ALA A 75 4.99 3.14 10.33
C ALA A 75 3.75 3.03 11.23
N ASN A 76 3.92 2.97 12.56
CA ASN A 76 2.79 2.96 13.49
C ASN A 76 1.94 4.24 13.39
N LEU A 77 2.58 5.42 13.38
CA LEU A 77 1.88 6.70 13.20
C LEU A 77 1.18 6.80 11.84
N ALA A 78 1.80 6.30 10.78
CA ALA A 78 1.18 6.22 9.46
C ALA A 78 0.00 5.25 9.44
N GLY A 79 0.06 4.17 10.22
CA GLY A 79 -1.04 3.23 10.44
C GLY A 79 -2.21 3.89 11.15
N GLU A 80 -1.96 4.60 12.24
CA GLU A 80 -2.97 5.39 12.96
C GLU A 80 -3.64 6.42 12.04
N ALA A 81 -2.83 7.19 11.30
CA ALA A 81 -3.34 8.16 10.34
C ALA A 81 -4.18 7.52 9.23
N SER A 82 -3.75 6.36 8.72
CA SER A 82 -4.51 5.61 7.71
C SER A 82 -5.83 5.07 8.28
N GLY A 83 -5.85 4.62 9.53
CA GLY A 83 -7.07 4.18 10.21
C GLY A 83 -8.08 5.31 10.37
N ILE A 84 -7.63 6.48 10.83
CA ILE A 84 -8.49 7.68 10.96
C ILE A 84 -9.07 8.08 9.60
N LEU A 85 -8.25 8.09 8.55
CA LEU A 85 -8.71 8.38 7.19
C LEU A 85 -9.71 7.34 6.68
N GLY A 86 -9.46 6.05 6.94
CA GLY A 86 -10.38 4.96 6.64
C GLY A 86 -11.74 5.14 7.29
N ASP A 87 -11.77 5.52 8.58
CA ASP A 87 -13.01 5.80 9.30
C ASP A 87 -13.77 7.01 8.72
N LEU A 88 -13.06 8.05 8.29
CA LEU A 88 -13.66 9.23 7.65
C LEU A 88 -14.30 8.90 6.30
N VAL A 89 -13.72 7.98 5.52
CA VAL A 89 -14.23 7.62 4.18
C VAL A 89 -15.18 6.42 4.18
N LYS A 90 -15.41 5.79 5.33
CA LYS A 90 -16.18 4.55 5.45
C LYS A 90 -17.57 4.59 4.80
N ASN A 91 -18.23 5.75 4.85
CA ASN A 91 -19.56 5.95 4.29
C ASN A 91 -19.55 6.75 2.97
N LEU A 92 -18.37 7.03 2.42
CA LEU A 92 -18.19 7.80 1.20
C LEU A 92 -18.29 6.88 -0.03
N ASP A 93 -19.37 7.00 -0.79
CA ASP A 93 -19.54 6.23 -2.03
C ASP A 93 -18.92 6.95 -3.23
N ILE A 94 -17.63 6.73 -3.47
CA ILE A 94 -16.93 7.32 -4.62
C ILE A 94 -17.48 6.86 -5.99
N THR A 95 -18.36 5.84 -6.01
CA THR A 95 -19.02 5.41 -7.25
C THR A 95 -20.20 6.29 -7.62
N ASP A 96 -20.78 7.04 -6.68
CA ASP A 96 -21.73 8.12 -6.97
C ASP A 96 -21.03 9.47 -6.84
N VAL A 97 -20.83 10.15 -7.97
CA VAL A 97 -20.16 11.46 -8.02
C VAL A 97 -20.83 12.50 -7.12
N ARG A 98 -22.14 12.40 -6.90
CA ARG A 98 -22.86 13.35 -6.04
C ARG A 98 -22.50 13.20 -4.57
N SER A 99 -22.06 12.02 -4.14
CA SER A 99 -21.74 11.75 -2.73
C SER A 99 -20.45 12.45 -2.28
N VAL A 100 -19.58 12.81 -3.23
CA VAL A 100 -18.24 13.35 -2.96
C VAL A 100 -18.10 14.84 -3.27
N ASP A 101 -19.16 15.51 -3.72
CA ASP A 101 -19.09 16.88 -4.28
C ASP A 101 -18.50 17.86 -3.25
N ASP A 102 -19.00 17.80 -2.01
CA ASP A 102 -18.55 18.64 -0.90
C ASP A 102 -17.33 18.07 -0.13
N THR A 103 -16.76 16.96 -0.58
CA THR A 103 -15.64 16.30 0.10
C THR A 103 -14.31 16.80 -0.46
N PRO A 104 -13.31 17.17 0.35
CA PRO A 104 -12.00 17.60 -0.14
C PRO A 104 -11.26 16.53 -0.95
N ASP A 105 -10.56 16.94 -2.01
CA ASP A 105 -9.81 16.03 -2.90
C ASP A 105 -8.87 15.05 -2.19
N PRO A 106 -8.10 15.42 -1.14
CA PRO A 106 -7.24 14.45 -0.45
C PRO A 106 -8.01 13.27 0.15
N VAL A 107 -9.23 13.52 0.63
CA VAL A 107 -10.12 12.50 1.21
C VAL A 107 -10.69 11.62 0.11
N VAL A 108 -11.13 12.22 -1.00
CA VAL A 108 -11.61 11.46 -2.18
C VAL A 108 -10.50 10.62 -2.79
N LYS A 109 -9.27 11.13 -2.90
CA LYS A 109 -8.10 10.37 -3.37
C LYS A 109 -7.78 9.18 -2.48
N PHE A 110 -7.94 9.32 -1.16
CA PHE A 110 -7.76 8.21 -0.23
C PHE A 110 -8.81 7.12 -0.47
N ALA A 111 -10.08 7.48 -0.60
CA ALA A 111 -11.16 6.53 -0.91
C ALA A 111 -11.00 5.87 -2.29
N ILE A 112 -10.56 6.63 -3.30
CA ILE A 112 -10.21 6.09 -4.62
C ILE A 112 -9.07 5.07 -4.50
N GLN A 113 -8.04 5.35 -3.70
CA GLN A 113 -6.93 4.43 -3.49
C GLN A 113 -7.41 3.11 -2.89
N GLU A 114 -8.26 3.15 -1.87
CA GLU A 114 -8.84 1.93 -1.27
C GLU A 114 -9.68 1.16 -2.29
N TRP A 115 -10.57 1.84 -3.00
CA TRP A 115 -11.44 1.23 -4.00
C TRP A 115 -10.63 0.57 -5.14
N LEU A 116 -9.62 1.26 -5.67
CA LEU A 116 -8.76 0.68 -6.72
C LEU A 116 -7.92 -0.47 -6.19
N THR A 117 -7.41 -0.39 -4.95
CA THR A 117 -6.63 -1.47 -4.35
C THR A 117 -7.48 -2.73 -4.16
N ASP A 118 -8.75 -2.59 -3.76
CA ASP A 118 -9.73 -3.68 -3.69
C ASP A 118 -9.96 -4.34 -5.06
N LYS A 119 -10.12 -3.54 -6.12
CA LYS A 119 -10.37 -4.06 -7.47
C LYS A 119 -9.15 -4.66 -8.17
N ILE A 120 -7.97 -4.09 -7.94
CA ILE A 120 -6.73 -4.47 -8.63
C ILE A 120 -5.94 -5.52 -7.82
N GLY A 121 -6.12 -5.55 -6.50
CA GLY A 121 -5.33 -6.37 -5.57
C GLY A 121 -3.95 -5.79 -5.24
N LEU A 122 -3.58 -4.66 -5.85
CA LEU A 122 -2.33 -3.94 -5.62
C LEU A 122 -2.60 -2.43 -5.49
N PRO A 123 -1.80 -1.70 -4.70
CA PRO A 123 -1.94 -0.24 -4.59
C PRO A 123 -1.82 0.44 -5.96
N ALA A 124 -2.79 1.29 -6.30
CA ALA A 124 -2.73 2.10 -7.52
C ALA A 124 -1.63 3.18 -7.43
N ASP A 125 -1.08 3.55 -8.58
CA ASP A 125 -0.11 4.64 -8.69
C ASP A 125 -0.80 6.02 -8.66
N SER A 126 -0.03 7.06 -8.32
CA SER A 126 -0.57 8.43 -8.19
C SER A 126 -1.22 8.97 -9.48
N SER A 127 -0.76 8.55 -10.66
CA SER A 127 -1.33 9.00 -11.94
C SER A 127 -2.72 8.40 -12.13
N SER A 128 -2.87 7.09 -11.87
CA SER A 128 -4.16 6.41 -11.90
C SER A 128 -5.16 7.03 -10.92
N ILE A 129 -4.75 7.31 -9.68
CA ILE A 129 -5.60 8.00 -8.69
C ILE A 129 -6.06 9.37 -9.19
N ASN A 130 -5.14 10.19 -9.70
CA ASN A 130 -5.46 11.53 -10.17
C ASN A 130 -6.43 11.50 -11.35
N ARG A 131 -6.27 10.57 -12.30
CA ARG A 131 -7.19 10.42 -13.44
C ARG A 131 -8.59 9.96 -13.00
N VAL A 132 -8.68 9.05 -12.04
CA VAL A 132 -9.98 8.63 -11.48
C VAL A 132 -10.63 9.78 -10.72
N LEU A 133 -9.87 10.62 -10.02
CA LEU A 133 -10.41 11.84 -9.40
C LEU A 133 -11.05 12.77 -10.45
N GLN A 134 -10.42 12.95 -11.62
CA GLN A 134 -11.01 13.77 -12.69
C GLN A 134 -12.34 13.19 -13.21
N ILE A 135 -12.48 11.86 -13.24
CA ILE A 135 -13.76 11.19 -13.59
C ILE A 135 -14.80 11.48 -12.51
N VAL A 136 -14.39 11.31 -11.24
CA VAL A 136 -15.25 11.52 -10.07
C VAL A 136 -15.70 12.98 -9.98
N ARG A 137 -14.85 13.96 -10.30
CA ARG A 137 -15.21 15.39 -10.40
C ARG A 137 -15.99 15.74 -11.67
N GLY A 138 -16.16 14.78 -12.57
CA GLY A 138 -16.92 14.96 -13.80
C GLY A 138 -16.21 15.74 -14.90
N GLU A 139 -14.91 16.02 -14.75
CA GLU A 139 -14.07 16.69 -15.74
C GLU A 139 -13.88 15.83 -17.00
N ILE A 140 -13.76 14.52 -16.83
CA ILE A 140 -13.64 13.55 -17.91
C ILE A 140 -14.64 12.40 -17.75
N LYS A 141 -14.96 11.70 -18.85
CA LYS A 141 -15.95 10.60 -18.85
C LYS A 141 -15.35 9.22 -18.63
N GLY A 142 -14.04 9.04 -18.82
CA GLY A 142 -13.38 7.77 -18.61
C GLY A 142 -11.89 7.80 -18.95
N THR A 143 -11.15 6.84 -18.42
CA THR A 143 -9.69 6.75 -18.54
C THR A 143 -9.22 5.31 -18.44
N GLU A 144 -8.03 5.05 -18.99
CA GLU A 144 -7.31 3.80 -18.74
C GLU A 144 -6.32 4.01 -17.59
N ILE A 145 -6.25 3.01 -16.73
CA ILE A 145 -5.33 2.99 -15.59
C ILE A 145 -4.35 1.83 -15.74
N HIS A 146 -3.26 1.90 -14.98
CA HIS A 146 -2.20 0.89 -15.04
C HIS A 146 -2.77 -0.52 -14.74
N GLY A 147 -2.27 -1.54 -15.44
CA GLY A 147 -2.71 -2.93 -15.29
C GLY A 147 -3.82 -3.36 -16.26
N GLY A 148 -4.09 -2.59 -17.32
CA GLY A 148 -5.08 -2.96 -18.33
C GLY A 148 -6.53 -2.79 -17.87
N PHE A 149 -6.77 -1.92 -16.88
CA PHE A 149 -8.10 -1.62 -16.37
C PHE A 149 -8.61 -0.29 -16.92
N ARG A 150 -9.92 -0.15 -16.95
CA ARG A 150 -10.63 1.03 -17.39
C ARG A 150 -11.61 1.49 -16.32
N VAL A 151 -11.63 2.81 -16.10
CA VAL A 151 -12.62 3.46 -15.26
C VAL A 151 -13.41 4.45 -16.10
N ASP A 152 -14.72 4.43 -16.01
CA ASP A 152 -15.61 5.33 -16.73
C ASP A 152 -16.79 5.79 -15.88
N ARG A 153 -17.45 6.86 -16.30
CA ARG A 153 -18.63 7.42 -15.64
C ARG A 153 -19.80 7.50 -16.62
N SER A 154 -20.95 7.00 -16.18
CA SER A 154 -22.23 7.14 -16.89
C SER A 154 -23.35 7.45 -15.91
N GLN A 155 -24.18 8.45 -16.24
CA GLN A 155 -25.31 8.90 -15.41
C GLN A 155 -24.93 9.20 -13.94
N GLY A 156 -23.75 9.78 -13.73
CA GLY A 156 -23.23 10.10 -12.38
C GLY A 156 -22.61 8.92 -11.64
N LYS A 157 -22.65 7.71 -12.21
CA LYS A 157 -22.05 6.51 -11.61
C LYS A 157 -20.71 6.15 -12.23
N VAL A 158 -19.70 5.91 -11.41
CA VAL A 158 -18.37 5.44 -11.79
C VAL A 158 -18.36 3.92 -11.84
N ARG A 159 -17.73 3.36 -12.87
CA ARG A 159 -17.61 1.92 -13.12
C ARG A 159 -16.16 1.54 -13.36
N PHE A 160 -15.80 0.34 -12.91
CA PHE A 160 -14.51 -0.30 -13.16
C PHE A 160 -14.72 -1.50 -14.09
N SER A 161 -13.86 -1.65 -15.09
CA SER A 161 -13.88 -2.77 -16.03
C SER A 161 -12.47 -3.15 -16.46
N VAL A 162 -12.31 -4.39 -16.94
CA VAL A 162 -11.08 -4.81 -17.63
C VAL A 162 -11.14 -4.31 -19.06
N ASN A 163 -10.03 -3.80 -19.58
CA ASN A 163 -9.96 -3.32 -20.96
C ASN A 163 -9.99 -4.50 -21.94
N THR A 164 -11.14 -4.76 -22.54
CA THR A 164 -11.37 -5.87 -23.50
C THR A 164 -10.59 -5.73 -24.80
N LYS A 165 -9.97 -4.58 -25.10
CA LYS A 165 -9.10 -4.44 -26.28
C LYS A 165 -7.79 -5.23 -26.18
N ILE A 166 -7.33 -5.58 -24.97
CA ILE A 166 -6.14 -6.42 -24.78
C ILE A 166 -6.48 -7.91 -24.95
N SER A 167 -7.75 -8.30 -24.78
CA SER A 167 -8.20 -9.69 -24.92
C SER A 167 -8.41 -10.15 -26.37
N GLN A 168 -8.35 -9.27 -27.37
CA GLN A 168 -8.53 -9.62 -28.79
C GLN A 168 -7.22 -9.77 -29.58
N GLU A 169 -6.05 -9.58 -28.95
CA GLU A 169 -4.74 -9.81 -29.59
C GLU A 169 -4.03 -11.08 -29.07
N ALA A 170 -4.73 -11.91 -28.28
CA ALA A 170 -4.16 -13.12 -27.66
C ALA A 170 -4.78 -14.44 -28.14
N ASP A 171 -5.61 -14.42 -29.20
CA ASP A 171 -6.16 -15.60 -29.89
C ASP A 171 -5.65 -15.69 -31.33
#